data_AF-A0A819THT8-F1
#
_entry.id   AF-A0A819THT8-F1
#
_cell.length_a   1.000
_cell.length_b   1.000
_cell.length_c   1.000
_cell.angle_alpha   90.00
_cell.angle_beta   90.00
_cell.angle_gamma   90.00
#
_symmetry.space_group_name_H-M   'P 1'
#
loop_
_entity.id
_entity.type
_entity.pdbx_description
1 polymer ?
#
loop_
_entity_poly.entity_id
_entity_poly.type
_entity_poly.pdbx_seq_one_letter_code
_entity_poly.pdbx_strand_id
1 'polypeptide(L)'
;MKKFGRNCHLTRPVCQSLNNSCENNGLCIPTDDRINVTDFVCLCKENFYGKRCENQITNGISIELNEDMTQQVSILFIHYIKAFDHSEHHQVTELKKIKYGENRIEIRVKEQFHLLFIELLKQNYYLIIKQETFQKLNYIQMKLSSNQRCVSIDKLMNSYTYLHRVKYYPYLCRQNKELMCFYDETYM
;
A
#
# COMPACT_ATOMS: atom_id res chain seq x y z
N MET A 1 -37.06 -4.11 -0.36
CA MET A 1 -36.72 -2.70 -0.04
C MET A 1 -35.70 -2.67 1.09
N LYS A 2 -34.57 -1.95 0.93
CA LYS A 2 -33.58 -1.78 2.00
C LYS A 2 -34.01 -0.62 2.90
N LYS A 3 -34.44 -0.90 4.13
CA LYS A 3 -34.85 0.09 5.13
C LYS A 3 -33.76 0.25 6.20
N PHE A 4 -33.65 1.42 6.83
CA PHE A 4 -32.62 1.70 7.83
C PHE A 4 -33.15 2.53 9.02
N GLY A 5 -32.29 2.81 10.00
CA GLY A 5 -32.63 3.50 11.25
C GLY A 5 -33.04 2.54 12.37
N ARG A 6 -33.18 3.04 13.61
CA ARG A 6 -33.42 2.24 14.83
C ARG A 6 -34.60 1.27 14.70
N ASN A 7 -35.64 1.67 13.99
CA ASN A 7 -36.85 0.88 13.78
C ASN A 7 -37.02 0.40 12.33
N CYS A 8 -36.00 0.54 11.47
CA CYS A 8 -36.04 0.14 10.06
C CYS A 8 -37.26 0.69 9.28
N HIS A 9 -37.70 1.91 9.58
CA HIS A 9 -38.78 2.59 8.86
C HIS A 9 -38.28 3.63 7.86
N LEU A 10 -37.02 4.01 7.91
CA LEU A 10 -36.48 5.04 7.03
C LEU A 10 -36.21 4.43 5.66
N THR A 11 -36.79 5.08 4.64
CA THR A 11 -36.56 4.79 3.23
C THR A 11 -36.04 6.05 2.58
N ARG A 12 -34.89 5.98 1.90
CA ARG A 12 -34.36 7.11 1.14
C ARG A 12 -34.33 6.79 -0.35
N PRO A 13 -34.89 7.66 -1.21
CA PRO A 13 -35.01 7.41 -2.64
C PRO A 13 -33.67 7.49 -3.37
N VAL A 14 -32.67 8.22 -2.84
CA VAL A 14 -31.36 8.42 -3.49
C VAL A 14 -30.66 7.11 -3.81
N CYS A 15 -30.57 6.21 -2.82
CA CYS A 15 -30.00 4.87 -3.00
C CYS A 15 -30.96 3.87 -3.67
N GLN A 16 -32.17 4.30 -4.06
CA GLN A 16 -33.18 3.48 -4.74
C GLN A 16 -33.32 3.85 -6.22
N SER A 17 -32.78 5.00 -6.65
CA SER A 17 -32.73 5.39 -8.06
C SER A 17 -31.68 4.55 -8.80
N LEU A 18 -32.10 3.81 -9.83
CA LEU A 18 -31.20 3.02 -10.67
C LEU A 18 -30.07 3.88 -11.28
N ASN A 19 -30.33 5.16 -11.55
CA ASN A 19 -29.37 6.06 -12.17
C ASN A 19 -28.33 6.62 -11.19
N ASN A 20 -28.57 6.53 -9.87
CA ASN A 20 -27.70 7.06 -8.80
C ASN A 20 -27.12 5.94 -7.90
N SER A 21 -27.11 4.68 -8.36
CA SER A 21 -26.58 3.57 -7.57
C SER A 21 -25.06 3.49 -7.62
N CYS A 22 -24.47 2.96 -6.55
CA CYS A 22 -23.13 2.38 -6.59
C CYS A 22 -23.11 1.20 -7.56
N GLU A 23 -22.09 1.14 -8.39
CA GLU A 23 -21.77 0.05 -9.31
C GLU A 23 -21.01 -1.07 -8.59
N ASN A 24 -20.75 -2.18 -9.30
CA ASN A 24 -19.95 -3.32 -8.82
C ASN A 24 -20.36 -3.83 -7.42
N ASN A 25 -21.67 -3.82 -7.15
CA ASN A 25 -22.27 -4.22 -5.87
C ASN A 25 -21.77 -3.40 -4.65
N GLY A 26 -21.38 -2.15 -4.84
CA GLY A 26 -21.08 -1.22 -3.75
C GLY A 26 -22.30 -0.97 -2.85
N LEU A 27 -22.05 -0.68 -1.57
CA LEU A 27 -23.08 -0.31 -0.61
C LEU A 27 -23.31 1.20 -0.66
N CYS A 28 -24.50 1.61 -1.08
CA CYS A 28 -24.92 3.01 -1.06
C CYS A 28 -25.28 3.45 0.36
N ILE A 29 -24.66 4.54 0.81
CA ILE A 29 -24.94 5.20 2.08
C ILE A 29 -25.37 6.64 1.79
N PRO A 30 -26.61 7.01 2.08
CA PRO A 30 -27.08 8.38 1.86
C PRO A 30 -26.45 9.33 2.89
N THR A 31 -26.06 10.55 2.48
CA THR A 31 -25.43 11.56 3.37
C THR A 31 -26.46 12.28 4.24
N ASP A 32 -26.04 13.12 5.20
CA ASP A 32 -26.94 13.78 6.16
C ASP A 32 -28.05 14.60 5.45
N ASP A 33 -29.31 14.31 5.77
CA ASP A 33 -30.50 14.93 5.18
C ASP A 33 -30.64 16.41 5.54
N ARG A 34 -29.96 16.88 6.60
CA ARG A 34 -29.98 18.29 7.00
C ARG A 34 -29.18 19.18 6.05
N ILE A 35 -28.35 18.58 5.19
CA ILE A 35 -27.43 19.30 4.30
C ILE A 35 -27.88 19.15 2.84
N ASN A 36 -28.13 17.92 2.36
CA ASN A 36 -28.57 17.71 0.98
C ASN A 36 -29.29 16.37 0.82
N VAL A 37 -30.52 16.42 0.28
CA VAL A 37 -31.41 15.25 0.16
C VAL A 37 -31.03 14.33 -1.02
N THR A 38 -30.10 14.76 -1.89
CA THR A 38 -29.71 14.06 -3.12
C THR A 38 -28.32 13.42 -3.08
N ASP A 39 -27.53 13.69 -2.04
CA ASP A 39 -26.15 13.23 -1.95
C ASP A 39 -26.03 11.83 -1.32
N PHE A 40 -25.02 11.09 -1.77
CA PHE A 40 -24.71 9.73 -1.29
C PHE A 40 -23.21 9.44 -1.41
N VAL A 41 -22.76 8.47 -0.62
CA VAL A 41 -21.41 7.91 -0.64
C VAL A 41 -21.51 6.42 -0.91
N CYS A 42 -20.60 5.90 -1.72
CA CYS A 42 -20.48 4.47 -1.98
C CYS A 42 -19.36 3.86 -1.15
N LEU A 43 -19.69 2.82 -0.39
CA LEU A 43 -18.70 1.90 0.15
C LEU A 43 -18.46 0.79 -0.88
N CYS A 44 -17.28 0.83 -1.51
CA CYS A 44 -16.91 -0.15 -2.51
C CYS A 44 -16.50 -1.48 -1.89
N LYS A 45 -16.83 -2.56 -2.59
CA LYS A 45 -16.27 -3.87 -2.30
C LYS A 45 -14.77 -3.89 -2.59
N GLU A 46 -14.08 -4.90 -2.07
CA GLU A 46 -12.69 -5.18 -2.41
C GLU A 46 -12.49 -5.18 -3.94
N ASN A 47 -11.38 -4.64 -4.40
CA ASN A 47 -11.03 -4.49 -5.81
C ASN A 47 -11.84 -3.49 -6.64
N PHE A 48 -12.68 -2.64 -6.03
CA PHE A 48 -13.36 -1.55 -6.73
C PHE A 48 -13.15 -0.19 -6.07
N TYR A 49 -13.20 0.88 -6.86
CA TYR A 49 -13.03 2.26 -6.41
C TYR A 49 -13.70 3.25 -7.37
N GLY A 50 -13.65 4.54 -7.04
CA GLY A 50 -14.37 5.59 -7.73
C GLY A 50 -15.57 6.07 -6.91
N LYS A 51 -16.18 7.20 -7.31
CA LYS A 51 -17.28 7.81 -6.54
C LYS A 51 -18.47 6.85 -6.43
N ARG A 52 -18.66 6.01 -7.44
CA ARG A 52 -19.71 5.02 -7.55
C ARG A 52 -19.17 3.59 -7.57
N CYS A 53 -17.90 3.36 -7.25
CA CYS A 53 -17.26 2.05 -7.39
C CYS A 53 -17.21 1.53 -8.83
N GLU A 54 -17.24 2.43 -9.80
CA GLU A 54 -17.25 2.16 -11.25
C GLU A 54 -15.92 1.57 -11.76
N ASN A 55 -14.82 1.87 -11.07
CA ASN A 55 -13.50 1.43 -11.50
C ASN A 55 -13.09 0.16 -10.77
N GLN A 56 -12.61 -0.82 -11.53
CA GLN A 56 -11.93 -1.99 -10.97
C GLN A 56 -10.46 -1.66 -10.73
N ILE A 57 -9.91 -2.12 -9.60
CA ILE A 57 -8.47 -2.13 -9.39
C ILE A 57 -7.88 -3.18 -10.33
N THR A 58 -7.33 -2.75 -11.45
CA THR A 58 -6.55 -3.60 -12.36
C THR A 58 -5.05 -3.57 -12.04
N ASN A 59 -4.63 -2.54 -11.31
CA ASN A 59 -3.24 -2.23 -11.02
C ASN A 59 -3.08 -2.05 -9.51
N GLY A 60 -2.40 -2.99 -8.86
CA GLY A 60 -2.29 -3.03 -7.41
C GLY A 60 -1.39 -4.16 -6.95
N ILE A 61 -1.07 -4.15 -5.66
CA ILE A 61 -0.18 -5.15 -5.06
C ILE A 61 -0.90 -5.72 -3.85
N SER A 62 -1.17 -7.01 -3.88
CA SER A 62 -1.67 -7.79 -2.77
C SER A 62 -0.53 -8.50 -2.07
N ILE A 63 -0.36 -8.21 -0.80
CA ILE A 63 0.69 -8.80 0.03
C ILE A 63 0.04 -9.63 1.11
N GLU A 64 0.27 -10.93 1.05
CA GLU A 64 -0.12 -11.88 2.10
C GLU A 64 1.03 -11.98 3.11
N LEU A 65 0.79 -11.52 4.33
CA LEU A 65 1.70 -11.67 5.45
C LEU A 65 1.67 -13.10 5.97
N ASN A 66 2.85 -13.68 6.20
CA ASN A 66 2.95 -14.94 6.90
C ASN A 66 2.44 -14.84 8.36
N GLU A 67 2.05 -15.98 8.93
CA GLU A 67 1.49 -16.06 10.29
C GLU A 67 2.45 -15.53 11.38
N ASP A 68 3.76 -15.62 11.17
CA ASP A 68 4.77 -15.07 12.08
C ASP A 68 4.77 -13.53 12.12
N MET A 69 4.13 -12.87 11.14
CA MET A 69 4.07 -11.42 11.00
C MET A 69 2.71 -10.82 11.36
N THR A 70 1.61 -11.59 11.26
CA THR A 70 0.23 -11.07 11.36
C THR A 70 -0.14 -10.52 12.75
N GLN A 71 0.51 -11.01 13.81
CA GLN A 71 0.22 -10.59 15.19
C GLN A 71 0.86 -9.25 15.58
N GLN A 72 1.75 -8.69 14.74
CA GLN A 72 2.61 -7.55 15.11
C GLN A 72 2.43 -6.31 14.22
N VAL A 73 1.44 -6.27 13.33
CA VAL A 73 1.29 -5.15 12.39
C VAL A 73 -0.10 -4.53 12.49
N SER A 74 -0.16 -3.30 12.97
CA SER A 74 -1.37 -2.45 12.97
C SER A 74 -1.29 -1.31 11.96
N ILE A 75 -0.07 -0.89 11.64
CA ILE A 75 0.25 0.19 10.72
C ILE A 75 1.48 -0.23 9.92
N LEU A 76 1.51 0.11 8.64
CA LEU A 76 2.70 0.06 7.80
C LEU A 76 2.88 1.37 7.06
N PHE A 77 4.10 1.61 6.61
CA PHE A 77 4.44 2.69 5.70
C PHE A 77 4.85 2.12 4.35
N ILE A 78 4.42 2.78 3.28
CA ILE A 78 4.71 2.42 1.89
C ILE A 78 5.55 3.54 1.31
N HIS A 79 6.79 3.24 0.95
CA HIS A 79 7.73 4.21 0.39
C HIS A 79 7.86 4.02 -1.12
N TYR A 80 7.41 5.02 -1.87
CA TYR A 80 7.56 5.12 -3.32
C TYR A 80 8.80 5.97 -3.61
N ILE A 81 9.86 5.36 -4.17
CA ILE A 81 11.13 6.04 -4.43
C ILE A 81 11.38 6.12 -5.94
N LYS A 82 11.63 7.33 -6.44
CA LYS A 82 12.09 7.59 -7.81
C LYS A 82 13.58 7.95 -7.79
N ALA A 83 14.42 7.11 -8.40
CA ALA A 83 15.87 7.28 -8.37
C ALA A 83 16.57 7.31 -9.75
N PHE A 84 15.89 6.96 -10.85
CA PHE A 84 16.56 6.68 -12.14
C PHE A 84 16.31 7.68 -13.28
N ASP A 85 15.55 8.74 -13.06
CA ASP A 85 15.48 9.84 -14.03
C ASP A 85 16.44 10.96 -13.61
N HIS A 86 16.98 11.73 -14.57
CA HIS A 86 17.80 12.93 -14.35
C HIS A 86 17.12 14.04 -13.51
N SER A 87 15.96 13.76 -12.93
CA SER A 87 15.24 14.57 -11.96
C SER A 87 15.79 14.40 -10.54
N GLU A 88 15.36 15.29 -9.66
CA GLU A 88 15.67 15.15 -8.23
C GLU A 88 15.09 13.85 -7.67
N HIS A 89 15.85 13.24 -6.78
CA HIS A 89 15.38 12.10 -6.00
C HIS A 89 14.08 12.46 -5.29
N HIS A 90 13.03 11.66 -5.54
CA HIS A 90 11.70 11.93 -4.97
C HIS A 90 11.19 10.70 -4.23
N GLN A 91 10.91 10.87 -2.94
CA GLN A 91 10.38 9.84 -2.05
C GLN A 91 9.02 10.28 -1.50
N VAL A 92 8.00 9.43 -1.68
CA VAL A 92 6.67 9.61 -1.09
C VAL A 92 6.42 8.48 -0.12
N THR A 93 5.96 8.80 1.09
CA THR A 93 5.59 7.81 2.09
C THR A 93 4.09 7.87 2.38
N GLU A 94 3.38 6.77 2.14
CA GLU A 94 1.96 6.61 2.49
C GLU A 94 1.81 5.73 3.74
N LEU A 95 1.04 6.20 4.72
CA LEU A 95 0.68 5.41 5.89
C LEU A 95 -0.57 4.59 5.59
N LYS A 96 -0.52 3.29 5.88
CA LYS A 96 -1.67 2.40 5.79
C LYS A 96 -1.94 1.68 7.11
N LYS A 97 -3.18 1.76 7.59
CA LYS A 97 -3.67 0.98 8.74
C LYS A 97 -4.13 -0.39 8.27
N ILE A 98 -3.83 -1.42 9.05
CA ILE A 98 -4.26 -2.80 8.83
C ILE A 98 -5.20 -3.16 9.97
N LYS A 99 -6.31 -3.85 9.67
CA LYS A 99 -7.19 -4.32 10.75
C LYS A 99 -6.56 -5.52 11.45
N TYR A 100 -6.85 -5.66 12.74
CA TYR A 100 -6.42 -6.83 13.49
C TYR A 100 -6.96 -8.12 12.85
N GLY A 101 -6.07 -9.08 12.57
CA GLY A 101 -6.41 -10.35 11.94
C GLY A 101 -6.47 -10.33 10.40
N GLU A 102 -6.32 -9.17 9.74
CA GLU A 102 -6.12 -9.14 8.29
C GLU A 102 -4.68 -9.56 7.97
N ASN A 103 -4.53 -10.69 7.27
CA ASN A 103 -3.23 -11.16 6.77
C ASN A 103 -2.92 -10.67 5.36
N ARG A 104 -3.87 -9.99 4.70
CA ARG A 104 -3.73 -9.56 3.30
C ARG A 104 -3.80 -8.03 3.21
N ILE A 105 -2.78 -7.44 2.59
CA ILE A 105 -2.64 -6.00 2.40
C ILE A 105 -2.82 -5.66 0.92
N GLU A 106 -3.87 -4.91 0.60
CA GLU A 106 -4.13 -4.45 -0.78
C GLU A 106 -3.62 -3.02 -1.04
N ILE A 107 -2.51 -2.87 -1.74
CA ILE A 107 -1.90 -1.57 -2.06
C ILE A 107 -2.36 -1.12 -3.45
N ARG A 108 -2.93 0.08 -3.52
CA ARG A 108 -3.21 0.75 -4.80
C ARG A 108 -2.01 1.63 -5.14
N VAL A 109 -1.40 1.39 -6.29
CA VAL A 109 -0.30 2.23 -6.78
C VAL A 109 -0.89 3.55 -7.28
N LYS A 110 -0.56 4.64 -6.58
CA LYS A 110 -0.98 6.00 -6.95
C LYS A 110 0.17 6.84 -7.51
N GLU A 111 1.39 6.50 -7.11
CA GLU A 111 2.60 7.19 -7.51
C GLU A 111 3.41 6.38 -8.51
N GLN A 112 4.12 7.07 -9.41
CA GLN A 112 5.17 6.43 -10.19
C GLN A 112 6.38 6.15 -9.28
N PHE A 113 7.08 5.04 -9.48
CA PHE A 113 8.23 4.69 -8.65
C PHE A 113 9.19 3.74 -9.37
N HIS A 114 10.43 3.75 -8.93
CA HIS A 114 11.45 2.78 -9.33
C HIS A 114 11.62 1.70 -8.27
N LEU A 115 11.54 2.08 -7.00
CA LEU A 115 11.60 1.17 -5.86
C LEU A 115 10.34 1.36 -5.00
N LEU A 116 9.80 0.25 -4.52
CA LEU A 116 8.72 0.22 -3.55
C LEU A 116 9.19 -0.54 -2.31
N PHE A 117 9.24 0.16 -1.19
CA PHE A 117 9.53 -0.43 0.11
C PHE A 117 8.30 -0.42 1.00
N ILE A 118 8.21 -1.42 1.87
CA ILE A 118 7.29 -1.42 3.01
C ILE A 118 8.10 -1.39 4.28
N GLU A 119 7.75 -0.47 5.16
CA GLU A 119 8.24 -0.43 6.53
C GLU A 119 7.15 -0.92 7.47
N LEU A 120 7.48 -1.96 8.24
CA LEU A 120 6.71 -2.44 9.37
C LEU A 120 7.32 -1.90 10.68
N LEU A 121 6.61 -2.10 11.81
CA LEU A 121 7.04 -1.63 13.13
C LEU A 121 8.53 -1.91 13.40
N LYS A 122 9.22 -0.93 14.01
CA LYS A 122 10.64 -0.97 14.38
C LYS A 122 11.60 -1.02 13.17
N GLN A 123 11.38 -0.17 12.16
CA GLN A 123 12.29 -0.01 11.02
C GLN A 123 12.56 -1.33 10.26
N ASN A 124 11.53 -2.18 10.17
CA ASN A 124 11.62 -3.43 9.42
C ASN A 124 11.25 -3.15 7.96
N TYR A 125 12.28 -2.94 7.13
CA TYR A 125 12.11 -2.65 5.71
C TYR A 125 12.06 -3.91 4.86
N TYR A 126 11.20 -3.91 3.86
CA TYR A 126 11.04 -4.97 2.87
C TYR A 126 11.00 -4.36 1.48
N LEU A 127 11.88 -4.82 0.58
CA LEU A 127 11.82 -4.47 -0.82
C LEU A 127 10.70 -5.28 -1.49
N ILE A 128 9.68 -4.59 -1.98
CA ILE A 128 8.52 -5.23 -2.62
C ILE A 128 8.73 -5.29 -4.13
N ILE A 129 9.09 -4.16 -4.73
CA ILE A 129 9.28 -4.06 -6.19
C ILE A 129 10.52 -3.21 -6.47
N LYS A 130 11.30 -3.68 -7.45
CA LYS A 130 12.37 -2.95 -8.10
C LYS A 130 12.13 -2.98 -9.61
N GLN A 131 12.11 -1.82 -10.24
CA GLN A 131 12.04 -1.66 -11.69
C GLN A 131 13.00 -0.54 -12.14
N GLU A 132 13.63 -0.74 -13.29
CA GLU A 132 14.57 0.24 -13.86
C GLU A 132 13.83 1.40 -14.54
N THR A 133 12.74 1.09 -15.25
CA THR A 133 11.82 2.07 -15.84
C THR A 133 10.44 1.85 -15.25
N PHE A 134 9.71 2.94 -14.96
CA PHE A 134 8.35 2.81 -14.44
C PHE A 134 7.43 2.21 -15.50
N GLN A 135 6.91 1.01 -15.22
CA GLN A 135 5.82 0.41 -15.98
C GLN A 135 4.59 0.30 -15.08
N LYS A 136 3.41 0.58 -15.66
CA LYS A 136 2.15 0.33 -14.96
C LYS A 136 2.08 -1.15 -14.62
N LEU A 137 2.01 -1.45 -13.34
CA LEU A 137 1.93 -2.82 -12.85
C LEU A 137 0.54 -3.39 -13.14
N ASN A 138 0.51 -4.62 -13.62
CA ASN A 138 -0.68 -5.47 -13.48
C ASN A 138 -0.88 -5.80 -11.99
N TYR A 139 -2.04 -6.34 -11.63
CA TYR A 139 -2.27 -6.83 -10.28
C TYR A 139 -1.23 -7.90 -9.90
N ILE A 140 -0.42 -7.62 -8.88
CA ILE A 140 0.60 -8.53 -8.37
C ILE A 140 0.14 -9.10 -7.03
N GLN A 141 0.25 -10.41 -6.88
CA GLN A 141 0.06 -11.07 -5.59
C GLN A 141 1.39 -11.65 -5.13
N MET A 142 1.74 -11.41 -3.87
CA MET A 142 2.96 -11.91 -3.26
C MET A 142 2.74 -12.29 -1.80
N LYS A 143 3.67 -13.10 -1.29
CA LYS A 143 3.70 -13.55 0.10
C LYS A 143 4.96 -12.99 0.77
N LEU A 144 4.79 -12.35 1.92
CA LEU A 144 5.85 -11.69 2.67
C LEU A 144 6.15 -12.45 3.95
N SER A 145 7.44 -12.67 4.18
CA SER A 145 7.99 -13.44 5.29
C SER A 145 9.07 -12.66 6.02
N SER A 146 9.26 -12.91 7.32
CA SER A 146 10.27 -12.23 8.14
C SER A 146 11.70 -12.41 7.63
N ASN A 147 12.00 -13.50 6.92
CA ASN A 147 13.32 -13.77 6.33
C ASN A 147 13.66 -12.90 5.11
N GLN A 148 12.67 -12.24 4.50
CA GLN A 148 12.86 -11.32 3.37
C GLN A 148 13.16 -9.88 3.81
N ARG A 149 13.34 -9.66 5.12
CA ARG A 149 13.65 -8.35 5.68
C ARG A 149 15.00 -7.84 5.15
N CYS A 150 15.03 -6.59 4.71
CA CYS A 150 16.26 -5.91 4.34
C CYS A 150 17.15 -5.75 5.57
N VAL A 151 18.42 -6.12 5.41
CA VAL A 151 19.39 -6.03 6.52
C VAL A 151 19.84 -4.58 6.70
N SER A 152 20.00 -4.12 7.94
CA SER A 152 20.61 -2.81 8.20
C SER A 152 22.06 -2.78 7.73
N ILE A 153 22.45 -1.70 7.07
CA ILE A 153 23.84 -1.48 6.64
C ILE A 153 24.81 -1.50 7.80
N ASP A 154 24.41 -1.09 9.02
CA ASP A 154 25.28 -1.07 10.19
C ASP A 154 25.73 -2.48 10.57
N LYS A 155 24.87 -3.49 10.31
CA LYS A 155 25.24 -4.90 10.51
C LYS A 155 26.21 -5.40 9.45
N LEU A 156 26.12 -4.87 8.23
CA LEU A 156 26.97 -5.27 7.11
C LEU A 156 28.31 -4.55 7.09
N MET A 157 28.35 -3.30 7.56
CA MET A 157 29.48 -2.38 7.43
C MET A 157 29.68 -1.50 8.69
N ASN A 158 29.62 -2.11 9.88
CA ASN A 158 29.72 -1.42 11.17
C ASN A 158 30.92 -0.46 11.25
N SER A 159 32.08 -0.89 10.76
CA SER A 159 33.36 -0.17 10.91
C SER A 159 33.59 0.94 9.87
N TYR A 160 32.69 1.14 8.90
CA TYR A 160 32.88 2.11 7.84
C TYR A 160 32.14 3.41 8.15
N THR A 161 32.80 4.54 7.89
CA THR A 161 32.14 5.85 7.92
C THR A 161 31.13 5.97 6.78
N TYR A 162 30.17 6.88 6.92
CA TYR A 162 29.08 7.14 5.97
C TYR A 162 29.53 7.26 4.50
N LEU A 163 30.58 8.05 4.22
CA LEU A 163 31.11 8.21 2.85
C LEU A 163 31.73 6.91 2.31
N HIS A 164 32.36 6.13 3.18
CA HIS A 164 32.94 4.86 2.76
C HIS A 164 31.84 3.85 2.43
N ARG A 165 30.74 3.82 3.20
CA ARG A 165 29.62 2.90 2.96
C ARG A 165 29.08 3.03 1.53
N VAL A 166 28.78 4.25 1.07
CA VAL A 166 28.25 4.50 -0.29
C VAL A 166 29.19 3.97 -1.37
N LYS A 167 30.50 4.18 -1.21
CA LYS A 167 31.50 3.69 -2.15
C LYS A 167 31.45 2.16 -2.29
N TYR A 168 31.12 1.44 -1.22
CA TYR A 168 31.14 -0.02 -1.16
C TYR A 168 29.76 -0.68 -1.26
N TYR A 169 28.66 0.05 -1.38
CA TYR A 169 27.35 -0.55 -1.64
C TYR A 169 27.34 -1.51 -2.84
N PRO A 170 27.91 -1.15 -4.01
CA PRO A 170 27.93 -2.09 -5.13
C PRO A 170 28.77 -3.35 -4.85
N TYR A 171 29.78 -3.22 -3.99
CA TYR A 171 30.61 -4.36 -3.58
C TYR A 171 29.85 -5.35 -2.70
N LEU A 172 29.02 -4.88 -1.77
CA LEU A 172 28.16 -5.74 -0.94
C LEU A 172 27.25 -6.63 -1.79
N CYS A 173 26.59 -6.04 -2.81
CA CYS A 173 25.70 -6.79 -3.70
C CYS A 173 26.46 -7.81 -4.56
N ARG A 174 27.74 -7.57 -4.87
CA ARG A 174 28.56 -8.53 -5.63
C ARG A 174 29.01 -9.72 -4.77
N GLN A 175 29.35 -9.47 -3.50
CA GLN A 175 29.83 -10.51 -2.59
C GLN A 175 28.68 -11.37 -2.05
N ASN A 176 27.56 -10.75 -1.70
CA ASN A 176 26.42 -11.44 -1.10
C ASN A 176 25.33 -11.66 -2.15
N LYS A 177 25.43 -12.74 -2.93
CA LYS A 177 24.43 -13.07 -3.96
C LYS A 177 23.02 -13.33 -3.40
N GLU A 178 22.94 -13.71 -2.13
CA GLU A 178 21.66 -13.95 -1.43
C GLU A 178 21.06 -12.66 -0.83
N LEU A 179 21.81 -11.55 -0.80
CA LEU A 179 21.33 -10.29 -0.26
C LEU A 179 20.37 -9.61 -1.24
N MET A 180 19.08 -9.78 -1.00
CA MET A 180 18.02 -9.17 -1.82
C MET A 180 17.96 -7.65 -1.67
N CYS A 181 18.11 -7.16 -0.44
CA CYS A 181 18.08 -5.73 -0.12
C CYS A 181 18.78 -5.44 1.22
N PHE A 182 19.18 -4.19 1.38
CA PHE A 182 19.63 -3.60 2.64
C PHE A 182 19.08 -2.18 2.74
N TYR A 183 19.08 -1.60 3.94
CA TYR A 183 18.68 -0.22 4.17
C TYR A 183 19.77 0.54 4.94
N ASP A 184 19.91 1.83 4.66
CA ASP A 184 20.82 2.74 5.35
C ASP A 184 20.00 3.90 5.92
N GLU A 185 19.88 3.98 7.24
CA GLU A 185 19.08 4.99 7.96
C GLU A 185 19.49 6.43 7.67
N THR A 186 20.69 6.64 7.13
CA THR A 186 21.20 7.98 6.84
C THR A 186 20.84 8.46 5.43
N TYR A 187 20.47 7.53 4.53
CA TYR A 187 20.18 7.82 3.12
C TYR A 187 18.78 7.36 2.66
N MET A 188 18.02 6.69 3.52
CA MET A 188 16.59 6.36 3.35
C MET A 188 15.73 7.20 4.28
#